data_AF-A0A8E0KIY7-F1
#
_entry.id   AF-A0A8E0KIY7-F1
#
_cell.length_a   1.000
_cell.length_b   1.000
_cell.length_c   1.000
_cell.angle_alpha   90.00
_cell.angle_beta   90.00
_cell.angle_gamma   90.00
#
_symmetry.space_group_name_H-M   'P 1'
#
loop_
_entity.id
_entity.type
_entity.pdbx_description
1 polymer ?
#
loop_
_entity_poly.entity_id
_entity_poly.type
_entity_poly.pdbx_seq_one_letter_code
_entity_poly.pdbx_strand_id
1 'polypeptide(L)'
;MGIDFIRAASGKPYVKRWAKGHERARTPGLFDIQFGAETKIVTAALSSEAQPGTKVILQRCGTEVMVFEGLKSVGKLLDPPASVSAALDASHGLTPGVIDRVGGLGHTAEISF
;
A
#
# COMPACT_ATOMS: atom_id res chain seq x y z
N MET A 1 37.13 -29.30 -16.49
CA MET A 1 36.86 -27.99 -17.12
C MET A 1 35.87 -27.23 -16.26
N GLY A 2 36.31 -26.16 -15.60
CA GLY A 2 35.50 -25.43 -14.61
C GLY A 2 34.68 -24.30 -15.21
N ILE A 3 33.76 -23.76 -14.42
CA ILE A 3 32.90 -22.62 -14.79
C ILE A 3 33.71 -21.38 -15.23
N ASP A 4 34.95 -21.24 -14.73
CA ASP A 4 35.86 -20.16 -15.08
C ASP A 4 36.38 -20.22 -16.52
N PHE A 5 36.48 -21.41 -17.10
CA PHE A 5 36.86 -21.58 -18.50
C PHE A 5 35.75 -21.12 -19.45
N ILE A 6 34.49 -21.44 -19.13
CA ILE A 6 33.30 -20.99 -19.89
C ILE A 6 33.16 -19.46 -19.79
N ARG A 7 33.50 -18.87 -18.64
CA ARG A 7 33.48 -17.42 -18.40
C ARG A 7 34.49 -16.67 -19.29
N ALA A 8 35.68 -17.22 -19.50
CA ALA A 8 36.71 -16.61 -20.34
C ALA A 8 36.41 -16.72 -21.85
N ALA A 9 35.84 -17.85 -22.29
CA ALA A 9 35.60 -18.12 -23.71
C ALA A 9 34.38 -17.39 -24.31
N SER A 10 33.40 -17.00 -23.50
CA SER A 10 32.12 -16.46 -23.99
C SER A 10 32.14 -14.98 -24.40
N GLY A 11 33.17 -14.20 -24.02
CA GLY A 11 33.28 -12.76 -24.35
C GLY A 11 32.14 -11.84 -23.85
N LYS A 12 31.17 -12.36 -23.10
CA LYS A 12 30.01 -11.62 -22.59
C LYS A 12 30.14 -11.43 -21.08
N PRO A 13 29.89 -10.22 -20.54
CA PRO A 13 29.95 -10.00 -19.09
C PRO A 13 28.91 -10.90 -18.40
N TYR A 14 29.38 -11.79 -17.52
CA TYR A 14 28.52 -12.70 -16.78
C TYR A 14 27.79 -11.94 -15.67
N VAL A 15 26.50 -11.67 -15.87
CA VAL A 15 25.62 -11.14 -14.82
C VAL A 15 24.99 -12.32 -14.06
N LYS A 16 25.21 -12.38 -12.75
CA LYS A 16 24.65 -13.45 -11.91
C LYS A 16 23.12 -13.43 -12.01
N ARG A 17 22.49 -14.56 -12.38
CA ARG A 17 21.04 -14.64 -12.64
C ARG A 17 20.15 -14.24 -11.45
N TRP A 18 20.62 -14.35 -10.21
CA TRP A 18 19.86 -13.92 -9.02
C TRP A 18 19.65 -12.40 -8.99
N ALA A 19 20.62 -11.60 -9.46
CA ALA A 19 20.46 -10.14 -9.56
C ALA A 19 19.31 -9.76 -10.50
N LYS A 20 19.11 -10.54 -11.58
CA LYS A 20 18.00 -10.33 -12.52
C LYS A 20 16.62 -10.62 -11.89
N GLY A 21 16.55 -11.51 -10.91
CA GLY A 21 15.33 -11.76 -10.14
C GLY A 21 14.95 -10.57 -9.27
N HIS A 22 15.94 -10.00 -8.56
CA HIS A 22 15.74 -8.80 -7.75
C HIS A 22 15.37 -7.56 -8.58
N GLU A 23 15.99 -7.38 -9.74
CA GLU A 23 15.64 -6.33 -10.70
C GLU A 23 14.18 -6.46 -11.17
N ARG A 24 13.71 -7.69 -11.46
CA ARG A 24 12.32 -7.93 -11.87
C ARG A 24 11.31 -7.68 -10.75
N ALA A 25 11.68 -7.95 -9.50
CA ALA A 25 10.81 -7.68 -8.35
C ALA A 25 10.68 -6.17 -8.02
N ARG A 26 11.56 -5.33 -8.57
CA ARG A 26 11.47 -3.87 -8.42
C ARG A 26 10.51 -3.23 -9.42
N THR A 27 10.22 -3.91 -10.52
CA THR A 27 9.29 -3.40 -11.54
C THR A 27 7.91 -3.96 -11.27
N PRO A 28 6.87 -3.11 -11.15
CA PRO A 28 5.50 -3.59 -11.02
C PRO A 28 5.14 -4.54 -12.17
N GLY A 29 4.73 -5.75 -11.83
CA GLY A 29 4.19 -6.75 -12.74
C GLY A 29 2.67 -6.70 -12.83
N LEU A 30 2.12 -7.62 -13.63
CA LEU A 30 0.67 -7.73 -13.88
C LEU A 30 -0.15 -7.95 -12.60
N PHE A 31 0.45 -8.52 -11.56
CA PHE A 31 -0.22 -8.86 -10.30
C PHE A 31 -0.01 -7.83 -9.19
N ASP A 32 0.70 -6.73 -9.47
CA ASP A 32 0.90 -5.69 -8.49
C ASP A 32 -0.32 -4.77 -8.42
N ILE A 33 -0.75 -4.47 -7.19
CA ILE A 33 -1.90 -3.61 -6.91
C ILE A 33 -1.58 -2.20 -7.41
N GLN A 34 -2.41 -1.70 -8.31
CA GLN A 34 -2.34 -0.31 -8.76
C GLN A 34 -3.28 0.53 -7.90
N PHE A 35 -2.78 1.67 -7.42
CA PHE A 35 -3.57 2.66 -6.71
C PHE A 35 -3.85 3.83 -7.66
N GLY A 36 -5.11 4.26 -7.74
CA GLY A 36 -5.50 5.40 -8.57
C GLY A 36 -4.89 6.71 -8.07
N ALA A 37 -4.52 7.62 -8.97
CA ALA A 37 -3.88 8.90 -8.62
C ALA A 37 -4.85 9.99 -8.12
N GLU A 38 -6.11 9.63 -7.83
CA GLU A 38 -7.13 10.59 -7.46
C GLU A 38 -7.21 10.71 -5.93
N THR A 39 -6.61 11.78 -5.38
CA THR A 39 -6.62 12.03 -3.94
C THR A 39 -8.03 12.30 -3.44
N LYS A 40 -8.52 11.43 -2.56
CA LYS A 40 -9.83 11.56 -1.90
C LYS A 40 -9.64 11.70 -0.40
N ILE A 41 -10.50 12.49 0.25
CA ILE A 41 -10.45 12.71 1.70
C ILE A 41 -11.66 12.04 2.34
N VAL A 42 -11.43 11.29 3.41
CA VAL A 42 -12.47 10.63 4.20
C VAL A 42 -12.29 10.86 5.68
N THR A 43 -13.39 10.79 6.42
CA THR A 43 -13.37 10.86 7.88
C THR A 43 -13.49 9.46 8.48
N ALA A 44 -12.52 9.10 9.31
CA ALA A 44 -12.53 7.88 10.10
C ALA A 44 -12.82 8.19 11.58
N ALA A 45 -13.58 7.32 12.23
CA ALA A 45 -13.65 7.27 13.68
C ALA A 45 -12.47 6.46 14.21
N LEU A 46 -11.71 7.06 15.13
CA LEU A 46 -10.53 6.45 15.72
C LEU A 46 -10.90 5.66 16.98
N SER A 47 -10.36 4.44 17.09
CA SER A 47 -10.42 3.61 18.29
C SER A 47 -9.14 3.69 19.14
N SER A 48 -8.09 4.30 18.60
CA SER A 48 -6.83 4.55 19.31
C SER A 48 -6.22 5.87 18.85
N GLU A 49 -5.29 6.40 19.64
CA GLU A 49 -4.49 7.55 19.24
C GLU A 49 -3.81 7.32 17.88
N ALA A 50 -3.84 8.36 17.06
CA ALA A 50 -3.18 8.42 15.76
C ALA A 50 -2.54 9.81 15.61
N GLN A 51 -1.55 9.93 14.73
CA GLN A 51 -0.84 11.19 14.49
C GLN A 51 -1.02 11.66 13.05
N PRO A 52 -1.08 12.98 12.82
CA PRO A 52 -0.97 13.53 11.46
C PRO A 52 0.34 13.09 10.79
N GLY A 53 0.28 12.81 9.49
CA GLY A 53 1.38 12.29 8.68
C GLY A 53 1.58 10.77 8.78
N THR A 54 0.87 10.07 9.67
CA THR A 54 0.93 8.62 9.77
C THR A 54 0.38 7.97 8.51
N LYS A 55 1.15 7.01 7.95
CA LYS A 55 0.72 6.17 6.84
C LYS A 55 -0.22 5.09 7.35
N VAL A 56 -1.35 4.94 6.68
CA VAL A 56 -2.39 3.98 7.04
C VAL A 56 -2.79 3.12 5.83
N ILE A 57 -3.46 2.02 6.10
CA ILE A 57 -4.09 1.16 5.11
C ILE A 57 -5.59 1.15 5.40
N LEU A 58 -6.37 1.54 4.40
CA LEU A 58 -7.81 1.36 4.37
C LEU A 58 -8.09 -0.04 3.82
N GLN A 59 -8.84 -0.84 4.57
CA GLN A 59 -9.17 -2.21 4.19
C GLN A 59 -10.67 -2.45 4.25
N ARG A 60 -11.24 -3.03 3.19
CA ARG A 60 -12.61 -3.54 3.22
C ARG A 60 -12.66 -4.81 4.08
N CYS A 61 -13.49 -4.79 5.13
CA CYS A 61 -13.77 -5.92 6.00
C CYS A 61 -15.28 -6.18 6.02
N GLY A 62 -15.74 -7.03 5.09
CA GLY A 62 -17.17 -7.20 4.83
C GLY A 62 -17.80 -5.92 4.27
N THR A 63 -18.80 -5.38 4.97
CA THR A 63 -19.47 -4.12 4.60
C THR A 63 -18.80 -2.89 5.21
N GLU A 64 -17.89 -3.07 6.16
CA GLU A 64 -17.18 -1.96 6.82
C GLU A 64 -15.82 -1.70 6.17
N VAL A 65 -15.31 -0.47 6.35
CA VAL A 65 -13.94 -0.10 5.97
C VAL A 65 -13.16 0.22 7.23
N MET A 66 -12.12 -0.56 7.47
CA MET A 66 -11.24 -0.46 8.64
C MET A 66 -9.98 0.32 8.28
N VAL A 67 -9.41 1.02 9.26
CA VAL A 67 -8.17 1.78 9.12
C VAL A 67 -7.09 1.10 9.95
N PHE A 68 -5.97 0.78 9.33
CA PHE A 68 -4.82 0.14 9.96
C PHE A 68 -3.57 1.01 9.89
N GLU A 69 -2.85 1.11 11.00
CA GLU A 69 -1.47 1.57 11.05
C GLU A 69 -0.56 0.35 11.16
N GLY A 70 0.07 -0.05 10.06
CA GLY A 70 0.77 -1.32 9.97
C GLY A 70 -0.18 -2.50 10.22
N LEU A 71 -0.02 -3.20 11.33
CA LEU A 71 -0.88 -4.32 11.74
C LEU A 71 -1.92 -3.94 12.81
N LYS A 72 -1.89 -2.70 13.29
CA LYS A 72 -2.77 -2.23 14.36
C LYS A 72 -4.02 -1.60 13.75
N SER A 73 -5.20 -2.09 14.13
CA SER A 73 -6.46 -1.39 13.83
C SER A 73 -6.51 -0.09 14.63
N VAL A 74 -6.59 1.05 13.93
CA VAL A 74 -6.65 2.38 14.56
C VAL A 74 -8.02 3.02 14.46
N GLY A 75 -8.91 2.48 13.62
CA GLY A 75 -10.27 3.00 13.50
C GLY A 75 -11.07 2.35 12.37
N LYS A 76 -12.21 2.97 12.07
CA LYS A 76 -13.09 2.60 10.96
C LYS A 76 -13.77 3.81 10.34
N LEU A 77 -14.15 3.71 9.07
CA LEU A 77 -14.99 4.71 8.43
C LEU A 77 -16.44 4.52 8.90
N LEU A 78 -17.09 5.62 9.27
CA LEU A 78 -18.48 5.59 9.73
C LEU A 78 -19.47 5.46 8.57
N ASP A 79 -19.18 6.12 7.45
CA ASP A 79 -20.00 6.08 6.24
C ASP A 79 -19.09 6.22 5.01
N PRO A 80 -18.56 5.10 4.48
CA PRO A 80 -17.64 5.15 3.35
C PRO A 80 -18.40 5.56 2.08
N PRO A 81 -18.10 6.71 1.46
CA PRO A 81 -18.75 7.10 0.22
C PRO A 81 -18.48 6.09 -0.89
N ALA A 82 -19.37 6.05 -1.90
CA ALA A 82 -19.23 5.12 -3.03
C ALA A 82 -17.87 5.23 -3.74
N SER A 83 -17.23 6.41 -3.69
CA SER A 83 -15.89 6.66 -4.22
C SER A 83 -14.79 5.88 -3.49
N VAL A 84 -14.90 5.68 -2.17
CA VAL A 84 -14.00 4.82 -1.37
C VAL A 84 -14.20 3.37 -1.75
N SER A 85 -15.45 2.94 -1.84
CA SER A 85 -15.78 1.58 -2.25
C SER A 85 -15.20 1.26 -3.61
N ALA A 86 -15.37 2.14 -4.60
CA ALA A 86 -14.81 1.97 -5.94
C ALA A 86 -13.27 1.93 -5.93
N ALA A 87 -12.62 2.78 -5.14
CA ALA A 87 -11.16 2.77 -5.00
C ALA A 87 -10.65 1.47 -4.37
N LEU A 88 -11.30 1.01 -3.29
CA LEU A 88 -10.99 -0.27 -2.67
C LEU A 88 -11.21 -1.42 -3.65
N ASP A 89 -12.32 -1.42 -4.41
CA ASP A 89 -12.60 -2.46 -5.40
C ASP A 89 -11.54 -2.51 -6.52
N ALA A 90 -11.09 -1.34 -6.99
CA ALA A 90 -9.99 -1.25 -7.97
C ALA A 90 -8.65 -1.76 -7.43
N SER A 91 -8.45 -1.67 -6.11
CA SER A 91 -7.20 -2.05 -5.43
C SER A 91 -7.34 -3.32 -4.59
N HIS A 92 -8.23 -4.24 -4.99
CA HIS A 92 -8.42 -5.56 -4.37
C HIS A 92 -8.76 -5.53 -2.87
N GLY A 93 -9.53 -4.53 -2.45
CA GLY A 93 -10.03 -4.36 -1.09
C GLY A 93 -9.07 -3.60 -0.16
N LEU A 94 -7.96 -3.06 -0.67
CA LEU A 94 -6.93 -2.36 0.10
C LEU A 94 -6.54 -1.07 -0.60
N THR A 95 -6.44 0.04 0.12
CA THR A 95 -5.82 1.27 -0.42
C THR A 95 -4.97 1.95 0.65
N PRO A 96 -3.74 2.40 0.32
CA PRO A 96 -2.92 3.17 1.23
C PRO A 96 -3.54 4.56 1.43
N GLY A 97 -3.28 5.17 2.57
CA GLY A 97 -3.63 6.55 2.84
C GLY A 97 -2.69 7.21 3.85
N VAL A 98 -2.93 8.48 4.12
CA VAL A 98 -2.20 9.28 5.10
C VAL A 98 -3.20 10.03 5.96
N ILE A 99 -2.98 10.04 7.27
CA ILE A 99 -3.76 10.87 8.19
C ILE A 99 -3.32 12.31 7.99
N ASP A 100 -4.16 13.15 7.40
CA ASP A 100 -3.86 14.57 7.20
C ASP A 100 -4.05 15.35 8.49
N ARG A 101 -5.13 15.03 9.22
CA ARG A 101 -5.52 15.73 10.42
C ARG A 101 -6.22 14.80 11.40
N VAL A 102 -5.98 15.05 12.69
CA VAL A 102 -6.74 14.45 13.79
C VAL A 102 -7.64 15.53 14.38
N GLY A 103 -8.92 15.21 14.59
CA GLY A 103 -9.89 16.12 15.17
C GLY A 103 -9.48 16.52 16.59
N GLY A 104 -9.91 17.71 17.05
CA GLY A 104 -9.45 18.27 18.33
C GLY A 104 -9.75 17.43 19.57
N LEU A 105 -10.72 16.51 19.49
CA LEU A 105 -11.06 15.56 20.55
C LEU A 105 -10.33 14.20 20.42
N GLY A 106 -9.54 14.00 19.36
CA GLY A 106 -8.80 12.75 19.15
C GLY A 106 -9.64 11.55 18.70
N HIS A 107 -10.96 11.71 18.52
CA HIS A 107 -11.87 10.62 18.15
C HIS A 107 -12.07 10.46 16.63
N THR A 108 -11.60 11.42 15.83
CA THR A 108 -11.77 11.40 14.37
C THR A 108 -10.48 11.75 13.66
N ALA A 109 -10.28 11.19 12.47
CA ALA A 109 -9.19 11.54 11.57
C ALA A 109 -9.70 11.83 10.17
N GLU A 110 -9.10 12.82 9.50
CA GLU A 110 -9.19 13.03 8.06
C GLU A 110 -8.04 12.26 7.40
N ILE A 111 -8.37 11.42 6.42
CA ILE A 111 -7.44 10.54 5.73
C ILE A 111 -7.51 10.83 4.23
N SER A 112 -6.36 11.17 3.64
CA SER A 112 -6.18 11.21 2.19
C SER A 112 -5.74 9.86 1.65
N PHE A 113 -6.29 9.40 0.53
CA PHE A 113 -5.93 8.15 -0.15
C PHE A 113 -6.10 8.25 -1.66
#